data_AF-A0A9D6L7I8-F1
#
_entry.id   AF-A0A9D6L7I8-F1
#
_cell.length_a   1.000
_cell.length_b   1.000
_cell.length_c   1.000
_cell.angle_alpha   90.00
_cell.angle_beta   90.00
_cell.angle_gamma   90.00
#
_symmetry.space_group_name_H-M   'P 1'
#
loop_
_entity.id
_entity.type
_entity.pdbx_description
1 polymer ?
#
loop_
_entity_poly.entity_id
_entity_poly.type
_entity_poly.pdbx_seq_one_letter_code
_entity_poly.pdbx_strand_id
1 'polypeptide(L)'
;MIRRLAAAAAILIAAGCSSAPAPVPIVGAPADVRLLAGEWGGEYHGDMNGRSGSIVFRLTAAADTAFGDVVMIPARRVNEPSPATPSMGLPMPPAPQVLVIAFVRTARGGVSGELRPYRDPDCDCPVRTRFVGSIHGDTIQGWYVTERTESNGPRQTGSWKVTRNRP
;
A
#
# COMPACT_ATOMS: atom_id res chain seq x y z
N MET A 1 48.31 50.56 -5.26
CA MET A 1 47.62 49.46 -5.97
C MET A 1 47.65 48.21 -5.08
N ILE A 2 46.53 47.82 -4.46
CA ILE A 2 46.40 46.55 -3.71
C ILE A 2 45.11 45.88 -4.22
N ARG A 3 45.27 44.72 -4.88
CA ARG A 3 44.20 43.93 -5.51
C ARG A 3 43.52 43.06 -4.45
N ARG A 4 42.22 43.26 -4.19
CA ARG A 4 41.41 42.38 -3.34
C ARG A 4 40.94 41.17 -4.16
N LEU A 5 41.40 39.98 -3.80
CA LEU A 5 40.86 38.71 -4.31
C LEU A 5 39.60 38.36 -3.51
N ALA A 6 38.43 38.45 -4.14
CA ALA A 6 37.18 37.96 -3.58
C ALA A 6 36.94 36.54 -4.11
N ALA A 7 37.06 35.54 -3.25
CA ALA A 7 36.71 34.16 -3.56
C ALA A 7 35.18 33.99 -3.46
N ALA A 8 34.53 33.71 -4.60
CA ALA A 8 33.11 33.38 -4.64
C ALA A 8 32.92 31.89 -4.30
N ALA A 9 32.36 31.60 -3.13
CA ALA A 9 31.94 30.25 -2.76
C ALA A 9 30.59 29.93 -3.41
N ALA A 10 30.59 29.02 -4.38
CA ALA A 10 29.37 28.52 -5.00
C ALA A 10 28.73 27.45 -4.09
N ILE A 11 27.60 27.77 -3.47
CA ILE A 11 26.76 26.83 -2.71
C ILE A 11 25.89 26.08 -3.73
N LEU A 12 26.24 24.82 -4.01
CA LEU A 12 25.41 23.87 -4.76
C LEU A 12 24.32 23.32 -3.84
N ILE A 13 23.09 23.81 -3.99
CA ILE A 13 21.91 23.23 -3.33
C ILE A 13 21.50 21.99 -4.12
N ALA A 14 21.82 20.81 -3.61
CA ALA A 14 21.32 19.55 -4.15
C ALA A 14 19.84 19.40 -3.80
N ALA A 15 18.96 19.62 -4.79
CA ALA A 15 17.55 19.28 -4.68
C ALA A 15 17.39 17.76 -4.79
N GLY A 16 17.42 17.06 -3.65
CA GLY A 16 17.05 15.65 -3.59
C GLY A 16 15.54 15.50 -3.76
N CYS A 17 15.08 14.76 -4.78
CA CYS A 17 13.69 14.33 -4.87
C CYS A 17 13.39 13.38 -3.72
N SER A 18 12.71 13.87 -2.68
CA SER A 18 12.10 13.01 -1.67
C SER A 18 10.80 12.45 -2.24
N SER A 19 10.80 11.17 -2.61
CA SER A 19 9.57 10.44 -2.96
C SER A 19 8.86 10.04 -1.66
N ALA A 20 8.20 11.00 -1.02
CA ALA A 20 7.30 10.68 0.08
C ALA A 20 6.06 9.95 -0.47
N PRO A 21 5.55 8.90 0.19
CA PRO A 21 4.28 8.27 -0.17
C PRO A 21 3.17 9.33 -0.24
N ALA A 22 2.30 9.24 -1.25
CA ALA A 22 1.21 10.18 -1.39
C ALA A 22 0.24 10.06 -0.19
N PRO A 23 -0.21 11.18 0.41
CA PRO A 23 -1.17 11.15 1.50
C PRO A 23 -2.48 10.50 1.04
N VAL A 24 -3.01 9.62 1.88
CA VAL A 24 -4.27 8.89 1.69
C VAL A 24 -5.37 9.62 2.48
N PRO A 25 -6.40 10.18 1.82
CA PRO A 25 -7.52 10.83 2.50
C PRO A 25 -8.31 9.87 3.40
N ILE A 26 -8.58 10.31 4.62
CA ILE A 26 -9.41 9.62 5.63
C ILE A 26 -10.68 10.45 5.87
N VAL A 27 -11.84 9.81 5.69
CA VAL A 27 -13.15 10.46 5.85
C VAL A 27 -13.92 9.80 6.98
N GLY A 28 -14.33 10.57 7.99
CA GLY A 28 -15.12 10.07 9.10
C GLY A 28 -15.35 11.13 10.18
N ALA A 29 -16.13 10.78 11.20
CA ALA A 29 -16.26 11.64 12.38
C ALA A 29 -14.92 11.69 13.13
N PRO A 30 -14.55 12.83 13.76
CA PRO A 30 -13.28 12.95 14.46
C PRO A 30 -13.01 11.85 15.50
N ALA A 31 -14.05 11.40 16.21
CA ALA A 31 -13.93 10.31 17.18
C ALA A 31 -13.55 8.97 16.54
N ASP A 32 -14.10 8.65 15.36
CA ASP A 32 -13.79 7.43 14.62
C ASP A 32 -12.41 7.50 13.95
N VAL A 33 -12.02 8.67 13.44
CA VAL A 33 -10.68 8.89 12.85
C VAL A 33 -9.58 8.71 13.90
N ARG A 34 -9.79 9.16 15.14
CA ARG A 34 -8.84 8.95 16.23
C ARG A 34 -8.57 7.47 16.54
N LEU A 35 -9.50 6.56 16.26
CA LEU A 35 -9.27 5.12 16.48
C LEU A 35 -8.15 4.58 15.59
N LEU A 36 -7.94 5.20 14.42
CA LEU A 36 -6.91 4.84 13.45
C LEU A 36 -5.55 5.49 13.75
N ALA A 37 -5.46 6.46 14.66
CA ALA A 37 -4.23 7.19 14.95
C ALA A 37 -3.16 6.24 15.52
N GLY A 38 -1.96 6.22 14.92
CA GLY A 38 -0.86 5.33 15.28
C GLY A 38 -0.18 4.71 14.06
N GLU A 39 0.75 3.80 14.33
CA GLU A 39 1.42 2.98 13.32
C GLU A 39 0.84 1.57 13.31
N TRP A 40 0.63 1.02 12.12
CA TRP A 40 -0.02 -0.28 11.93
C TRP A 40 0.78 -1.10 10.93
N GLY A 41 0.89 -2.40 11.21
CA GLY A 41 1.56 -3.36 10.35
C GLY A 41 0.79 -4.67 10.29
N GLY A 42 0.80 -5.32 9.13
CA GLY A 42 0.20 -6.63 8.95
C GLY A 42 0.18 -7.06 7.49
N GLU A 43 -0.81 -7.86 7.12
CA GLU A 43 -0.79 -8.61 5.88
C GLU A 43 -2.20 -8.79 5.30
N TYR A 44 -2.25 -9.12 4.01
CA TYR A 44 -3.46 -9.64 3.35
C TYR A 44 -3.16 -10.97 2.67
N HIS A 45 -4.22 -11.76 2.51
CA HIS A 45 -4.19 -13.07 1.85
C HIS A 45 -5.38 -13.21 0.91
N GLY A 46 -5.15 -13.60 -0.33
CA GLY A 46 -6.18 -13.91 -1.34
C GLY A 46 -6.63 -15.36 -1.27
N ASP A 47 -7.95 -15.58 -1.33
CA ASP A 47 -8.54 -16.90 -1.09
C ASP A 47 -8.32 -17.88 -2.24
N MET A 48 -8.20 -17.36 -3.48
CA MET A 48 -8.22 -18.20 -4.69
C MET A 48 -6.88 -18.33 -5.40
N ASN A 49 -6.07 -17.27 -5.40
CA ASN A 49 -4.82 -17.25 -6.15
C ASN A 49 -3.59 -17.43 -5.26
N GLY A 50 -3.74 -17.47 -3.93
CA GLY A 50 -2.59 -17.53 -3.01
C GLY A 50 -1.73 -16.26 -3.01
N ARG A 51 -2.24 -15.16 -3.59
CA ARG A 51 -1.60 -13.85 -3.54
C ARG A 51 -1.60 -13.35 -2.11
N SER A 52 -0.48 -12.83 -1.65
CA SER A 52 -0.36 -12.24 -0.32
C SER A 52 0.44 -10.95 -0.39
N GLY A 53 0.58 -10.28 0.74
CA GLY A 53 1.35 -9.06 0.78
C GLY A 53 1.31 -8.41 2.14
N SER A 54 2.13 -7.38 2.31
CA SER A 54 2.24 -6.61 3.55
C SER A 54 1.47 -5.30 3.45
N ILE A 55 1.00 -4.83 4.60
CA ILE A 55 0.30 -3.58 4.78
C ILE A 55 1.02 -2.83 5.90
N VAL A 56 1.46 -1.61 5.62
CA VAL A 56 1.99 -0.71 6.65
C VAL A 56 1.40 0.67 6.45
N PHE A 57 0.85 1.27 7.50
CA PHE A 57 0.42 2.66 7.45
C PHE A 57 0.55 3.36 8.79
N ARG A 58 0.60 4.68 8.72
CA ARG A 58 0.65 5.59 9.84
C ARG A 58 -0.36 6.71 9.67
N LEU A 59 -1.04 7.04 10.75
CA LEU A 59 -1.90 8.21 10.86
C LEU A 59 -1.54 8.99 12.12
N THR A 60 -1.24 10.27 11.99
CA THR A 60 -1.09 11.16 13.16
C THR A 60 -2.47 11.46 13.75
N ALA A 61 -2.57 11.54 15.08
CA ALA A 61 -3.83 11.89 15.74
C ALA A 61 -4.39 13.23 15.24
N ALA A 62 -5.69 13.29 15.00
CA ALA A 62 -6.41 14.44 14.45
C ALA A 62 -6.04 14.84 13.00
N ALA A 63 -5.20 14.07 12.31
CA ALA A 63 -5.03 14.21 10.87
C ALA A 63 -6.19 13.57 10.10
N ASP A 64 -6.51 14.13 8.94
CA ASP A 64 -7.46 13.62 7.96
C ASP A 64 -6.76 12.89 6.80
N THR A 65 -5.44 12.67 6.91
CA THR A 65 -4.61 12.02 5.91
C THR A 65 -3.65 11.03 6.56
N ALA A 66 -3.59 9.81 6.02
CA ALA A 66 -2.65 8.77 6.42
C ALA A 66 -1.52 8.62 5.39
N PHE A 67 -0.41 8.03 5.80
CA PHE A 67 0.70 7.68 4.93
C PHE A 67 1.02 6.21 5.09
N GLY A 68 1.24 5.48 4.00
CA GLY A 68 1.53 4.05 4.07
C GLY A 68 1.54 3.39 2.72
N ASP A 69 1.99 2.14 2.73
CA ASP A 69 2.18 1.32 1.56
C ASP A 69 1.43 -0.01 1.73
N VAL A 70 0.78 -0.44 0.66
CA VAL A 70 0.30 -1.82 0.51
C VAL A 70 1.21 -2.48 -0.51
N VAL A 71 1.98 -3.47 -0.10
CA VAL A 71 2.88 -4.19 -1.00
C VAL A 71 2.25 -5.50 -1.38
N MET A 72 1.99 -5.68 -2.68
CA MET A 72 1.53 -6.93 -3.26
C MET A 72 2.70 -7.81 -3.64
N ILE A 73 2.69 -9.05 -3.15
CA ILE A 73 3.53 -10.14 -3.64
C ILE A 73 2.64 -11.03 -4.52
N PRO A 74 2.88 -11.07 -5.85
CA PRO A 74 2.12 -11.94 -6.73
C PRO A 74 2.24 -13.41 -6.30
N ALA A 75 1.22 -14.21 -6.62
CA ALA A 75 1.28 -15.64 -6.40
C ALA A 75 2.40 -16.26 -7.24
N ARG A 76 3.17 -17.18 -6.65
CA ARG A 76 4.12 -17.97 -7.43
C ARG A 76 3.35 -18.87 -8.40
N ARG A 77 3.75 -18.86 -9.66
CA ARG A 77 3.27 -19.88 -10.62
C ARG A 77 3.85 -21.24 -10.17
N VAL A 78 3.06 -22.32 -10.28
CA VAL A 78 3.49 -23.69 -9.89
C VAL A 78 4.77 -24.15 -10.60
N ASN A 79 5.14 -23.50 -11.71
CA ASN A 79 6.33 -23.81 -12.52
C ASN A 79 7.44 -22.74 -12.44
N GLU A 80 7.40 -21.80 -11.49
CA GLU A 80 8.45 -20.79 -11.35
C GLU A 80 9.70 -21.35 -10.63
N PRO A 81 10.91 -21.22 -11.23
CA PRO A 81 12.16 -21.56 -10.58
C PRO A 81 12.35 -20.79 -9.27
N SER A 82 12.96 -21.42 -8.27
CA SER A 82 13.33 -20.74 -7.04
C SER A 82 14.36 -19.62 -7.32
N PRO A 83 14.27 -18.43 -6.68
CA PRO A 83 15.24 -17.35 -6.88
C PRO A 83 16.69 -17.72 -6.48
N ALA A 84 16.89 -18.86 -5.82
CA ALA A 84 18.21 -19.42 -5.50
C ALA A 84 18.91 -20.08 -6.71
N THR A 85 18.27 -20.18 -7.88
CA THR A 85 18.84 -20.80 -9.08
C THR A 85 19.21 -19.72 -10.11
N PRO A 86 20.47 -19.66 -10.61
CA PRO A 86 20.84 -18.75 -11.68
C PRO A 86 19.97 -19.03 -12.91
N SER A 87 19.05 -18.12 -13.22
CA SER A 87 18.08 -18.30 -14.29
C SER A 87 18.73 -17.95 -15.64
N MET A 88 19.28 -18.95 -16.33
CA MET A 88 19.65 -18.82 -17.73
C MET A 88 18.37 -18.82 -18.58
N GLY A 89 17.85 -17.64 -18.92
CA GLY A 89 16.84 -17.46 -19.98
C GLY A 89 15.41 -17.87 -19.65
N LEU A 90 15.06 -18.06 -18.37
CA LEU A 90 13.67 -18.34 -17.95
C LEU A 90 12.90 -17.04 -17.65
N PRO A 91 11.56 -17.02 -17.82
CA PRO A 91 10.73 -15.88 -17.45
C PRO A 91 10.95 -15.51 -15.97
N MET A 92 11.25 -14.23 -15.72
CA MET A 92 11.44 -13.71 -14.37
C MET A 92 10.09 -13.68 -13.64
N PRO A 93 10.02 -14.11 -12.36
CA PRO A 93 8.78 -14.02 -11.60
C PRO A 93 8.30 -12.56 -11.51
N PRO A 94 6.97 -12.33 -11.48
CA PRO A 94 6.43 -10.98 -11.41
C PRO A 94 6.90 -10.28 -10.13
N ALA A 95 7.42 -9.06 -10.30
CA ALA A 95 7.99 -8.28 -9.20
C ALA A 95 6.89 -7.83 -8.21
N PRO A 96 7.24 -7.64 -6.93
CA PRO A 96 6.35 -6.99 -5.97
C PRO A 96 5.87 -5.62 -6.46
N GLN A 97 4.61 -5.28 -6.17
CA GLN A 97 4.00 -4.01 -6.59
C GLN A 97 3.52 -3.21 -5.38
N VAL A 98 3.80 -1.91 -5.34
CA VAL A 98 3.20 -1.01 -4.34
C VAL A 98 1.85 -0.54 -4.85
N LEU A 99 0.79 -0.84 -4.10
CA LEU A 99 -0.57 -0.42 -4.37
C LEU A 99 -0.89 0.82 -3.52
N VAL A 100 -1.53 1.80 -4.15
CA VAL A 100 -1.90 3.06 -3.50
C VAL A 100 -3.35 2.98 -3.05
N ILE A 101 -3.63 3.30 -1.78
CA ILE A 101 -5.00 3.45 -1.28
C ILE A 101 -5.57 4.78 -1.80
N ALA A 102 -6.74 4.76 -2.42
CA ALA A 102 -7.39 5.97 -2.95
C ALA A 102 -8.03 6.79 -1.83
N PHE A 103 -8.75 6.13 -0.92
CA PHE A 103 -9.32 6.73 0.28
C PHE A 103 -9.68 5.66 1.32
N VAL A 104 -9.82 6.11 2.58
CA VAL A 104 -10.39 5.32 3.67
C VAL A 104 -11.58 6.07 4.26
N ARG A 105 -12.65 5.35 4.58
CA ARG A 105 -13.79 5.84 5.34
C ARG A 105 -13.91 5.07 6.64
N THR A 106 -14.10 5.80 7.74
CA THR A 106 -14.33 5.21 9.06
C THR A 106 -15.64 5.69 9.66
N ALA A 107 -16.40 4.77 10.24
CA ALA A 107 -17.66 5.08 10.91
C ALA A 107 -18.03 3.96 11.89
N ARG A 108 -18.39 4.32 13.14
CA ARG A 108 -18.86 3.37 14.17
C ARG A 108 -17.88 2.21 14.39
N GLY A 109 -16.58 2.49 14.41
CA GLY A 109 -15.52 1.48 14.55
C GLY A 109 -15.33 0.56 13.34
N GLY A 110 -16.01 0.81 12.22
CA GLY A 110 -15.78 0.13 10.94
C GLY A 110 -14.86 0.94 10.04
N VAL A 111 -14.14 0.25 9.15
CA VAL A 111 -13.27 0.81 8.12
C VAL A 111 -13.71 0.29 6.76
N SER A 112 -13.69 1.15 5.76
CA SER A 112 -13.89 0.77 4.36
C SER A 112 -13.05 1.65 3.45
N GLY A 113 -12.82 1.24 2.22
CA GLY A 113 -12.09 2.06 1.27
C GLY A 113 -11.89 1.39 -0.07
N GLU A 114 -11.05 2.01 -0.88
CA GLU A 114 -10.72 1.54 -2.22
C GLU A 114 -9.23 1.76 -2.50
N LEU A 115 -8.62 0.82 -3.23
CA LEU A 115 -7.31 1.03 -3.83
C LEU A 115 -7.46 1.83 -5.13
N ARG A 116 -6.45 2.60 -5.50
CA ARG A 116 -6.38 3.14 -6.86
C ARG A 116 -6.34 1.97 -7.85
N PRO A 117 -7.01 2.09 -9.01
CA PRO A 117 -6.96 1.04 -10.02
C PRO A 117 -5.52 0.67 -10.39
N TYR A 118 -5.26 -0.62 -10.52
CA TYR A 118 -3.95 -1.17 -10.89
C TYR A 118 -4.13 -2.29 -11.91
N ARG A 119 -3.02 -2.76 -12.51
CA ARG A 119 -3.04 -3.92 -13.42
C ARG A 119 -2.76 -5.19 -12.63
N ASP A 120 -3.65 -6.15 -12.75
CA ASP A 120 -3.48 -7.44 -12.10
C ASP A 120 -2.33 -8.23 -12.77
N PRO A 121 -1.32 -8.71 -12.01
CA PRO A 121 -0.14 -9.36 -12.58
C PRO A 121 -0.43 -10.68 -13.30
N ASP A 122 -1.59 -11.30 -13.06
CA ASP A 122 -1.93 -12.60 -13.66
C ASP A 122 -2.47 -12.46 -15.08
N CYS A 123 -3.22 -11.39 -15.37
CA CYS A 123 -3.88 -11.13 -16.66
C CYS A 123 -3.42 -9.84 -17.35
N ASP A 124 -2.59 -9.03 -16.69
CA ASP A 124 -2.28 -7.64 -17.05
C ASP A 124 -3.53 -6.76 -17.26
N CYS A 125 -4.64 -7.08 -16.61
CA CYS A 125 -5.92 -6.43 -16.83
C CYS A 125 -6.24 -5.40 -15.73
N PRO A 126 -6.92 -4.28 -16.03
CA PRO A 126 -7.22 -3.24 -15.06
C PRO A 126 -8.27 -3.72 -14.05
N VAL A 127 -7.95 -3.60 -12.76
CA VAL A 127 -8.81 -4.04 -11.66
C VAL A 127 -9.09 -2.92 -10.68
N ARG A 128 -10.20 -3.06 -9.95
CA ARG A 128 -10.59 -2.23 -8.82
C ARG A 128 -10.71 -3.11 -7.58
N THR A 129 -10.14 -2.66 -6.46
CA THR A 129 -10.20 -3.37 -5.19
C THR A 129 -10.87 -2.51 -4.12
N ARG A 130 -11.92 -3.04 -3.49
CA ARG A 130 -12.57 -2.44 -2.33
C ARG A 130 -12.30 -3.29 -1.10
N PHE A 131 -12.16 -2.66 0.05
CA PHE A 131 -11.97 -3.35 1.32
C PHE A 131 -12.92 -2.84 2.39
N VAL A 132 -13.23 -3.72 3.32
CA VAL A 132 -14.00 -3.45 4.54
C VAL A 132 -13.34 -4.14 5.72
N GLY A 133 -13.53 -3.61 6.92
CA GLY A 133 -13.04 -4.20 8.15
C GLY A 133 -13.58 -3.53 9.41
N SER A 134 -13.17 -4.06 10.55
CA SER A 134 -13.63 -3.64 11.87
C SER A 134 -12.43 -3.38 12.78
N ILE A 135 -12.49 -2.30 13.56
CA ILE A 135 -11.48 -1.93 14.55
C ILE A 135 -11.86 -2.56 15.89
N HIS A 136 -10.96 -3.36 16.46
CA HIS A 136 -11.08 -3.94 17.78
C HIS A 136 -9.78 -3.72 18.56
N GLY A 137 -9.74 -2.66 19.37
CA GLY A 137 -8.54 -2.26 20.11
C GLY A 137 -7.38 -1.96 19.18
N ASP A 138 -6.31 -2.75 19.30
CA ASP A 138 -5.08 -2.65 18.52
C ASP A 138 -5.07 -3.58 17.29
N THR A 139 -6.23 -4.05 16.85
CA THR A 139 -6.37 -4.86 15.63
C THR A 139 -7.42 -4.27 14.71
N ILE A 140 -7.12 -4.24 13.41
CA ILE A 140 -8.11 -4.02 12.36
C ILE A 140 -8.05 -5.22 11.43
N GLN A 141 -9.20 -5.79 11.12
CA GLN A 141 -9.27 -6.94 10.22
C GLN A 141 -10.55 -6.91 9.39
N GLY A 142 -10.51 -7.58 8.23
CA GLY A 142 -11.67 -7.71 7.39
C GLY A 142 -11.36 -8.38 6.06
N TRP A 143 -12.08 -7.96 5.03
CA TRP A 143 -12.09 -8.62 3.72
C TRP A 143 -11.96 -7.60 2.61
N TYR A 144 -11.48 -8.04 1.46
CA TYR A 144 -11.46 -7.26 0.23
C TYR A 144 -12.08 -8.03 -0.93
N VAL A 145 -12.52 -7.27 -1.94
CA VAL A 145 -12.98 -7.79 -3.22
C VAL A 145 -12.28 -7.03 -4.32
N THR A 146 -11.70 -7.76 -5.28
CA THR A 146 -11.08 -7.25 -6.50
C THR A 146 -11.92 -7.70 -7.70
N GLU A 147 -12.27 -6.73 -8.56
CA GLU A 147 -13.07 -6.95 -9.76
C GLU A 147 -12.36 -6.33 -10.96
N ARG A 148 -12.52 -6.94 -12.14
CA ARG A 148 -12.05 -6.31 -13.39
C ARG A 148 -12.91 -5.09 -13.71
N THR A 149 -12.29 -4.04 -14.23
CA THR A 149 -13.00 -2.79 -14.56
C THR A 149 -13.74 -2.88 -15.90
N GLU A 150 -13.20 -3.66 -16.84
CA GLU A 150 -13.66 -3.67 -18.25
C GLU A 150 -14.51 -4.90 -18.63
N SER A 151 -14.63 -5.90 -17.76
CA SER A 151 -15.41 -7.11 -18.02
C SER A 151 -15.99 -7.69 -16.74
N ASN A 152 -17.12 -8.40 -16.84
CA ASN A 152 -17.67 -9.22 -15.74
C ASN A 152 -16.85 -10.50 -15.56
N GLY A 153 -15.57 -10.34 -15.23
CA GLY A 153 -14.69 -11.43 -14.82
C GLY A 153 -15.05 -11.97 -13.44
N PRO A 154 -14.49 -13.13 -13.05
CA PRO A 154 -14.65 -13.66 -11.70
C PRO A 154 -14.11 -12.65 -10.67
N ARG A 155 -14.87 -12.48 -9.59
CA ARG A 155 -14.46 -11.66 -8.44
C ARG A 155 -13.39 -12.38 -7.66
N GLN A 156 -12.33 -11.67 -7.30
CA GLN A 156 -11.32 -12.16 -6.37
C GLN A 156 -11.60 -11.66 -4.96
N THR A 157 -11.50 -12.53 -3.97
CA THR A 157 -11.69 -12.19 -2.55
C THR A 157 -10.47 -12.53 -1.73
N GLY A 158 -10.38 -11.91 -0.55
CA GLY A 158 -9.38 -12.26 0.44
C GLY A 158 -9.64 -11.59 1.77
N SER A 159 -8.81 -11.95 2.74
CA SER A 159 -8.81 -11.37 4.09
C SER A 159 -7.59 -10.49 4.30
N TRP A 160 -7.69 -9.56 5.24
CA TRP A 160 -6.57 -8.74 5.67
C TRP A 160 -6.64 -8.46 7.16
N LYS A 161 -5.48 -8.27 7.78
CA LYS A 161 -5.36 -7.93 9.19
C LYS A 161 -4.12 -7.08 9.42
N VAL A 162 -4.27 -6.05 10.22
CA VAL A 162 -3.18 -5.23 10.75
C VAL A 162 -3.29 -5.13 12.26
N THR A 163 -2.13 -5.01 12.90
CA THR A 163 -2.02 -4.76 14.33
C THR A 163 -1.28 -3.45 14.56
N ARG A 164 -1.66 -2.72 15.61
CA ARG A 164 -0.97 -1.50 15.99
C ARG A 164 0.43 -1.86 16.47
N ASN A 165 1.44 -1.20 15.91
CA ASN A 165 2.80 -1.32 16.41
C ASN A 165 2.86 -0.69 17.80
N ARG A 166 3.41 -1.41 18.77
CA ARG A 166 3.73 -0.80 20.06
C ARG A 166 5.01 0.04 19.90
N PRO A 167 5.06 1.24 20.50
CA PRO A 167 6.27 2.05 20.53
C PRO A 167 7.42 1.34 21.27
#